data_AF-A0A256ZY91-F1
#
_entry.id   AF-A0A256ZY91-F1
#
_cell.length_a   1.000
_cell.length_b   1.000
_cell.length_c   1.000
_cell.angle_alpha   90.00
_cell.angle_beta   90.00
_cell.angle_gamma   90.00
#
_symmetry.space_group_name_H-M   'P 1'
#
loop_
_entity.id
_entity.type
_entity.pdbx_description
1 polymer ?
#
loop_
_entity_poly.entity_id
_entity_poly.type
_entity_poly.pdbx_seq_one_letter_code
_entity_poly.pdbx_strand_id
1 'polypeptide(L)'
;MPARNIGIPGVKPPEKECNDPNCPFHGTLSVRGIVLEGVVVSDKMDKTVIVEREYLRFIRKYKRYERRRSKIPAHNPPCINAKKGDLVKIAETRPISKTVSFVVIQVIKRGVRG
;
A
#
# COMPACT_ATOMS: atom_id res chain seq x y z
N MET A 1 -7.65 -10.34 -18.09
CA MET A 1 -6.38 -11.11 -17.94
C MET A 1 -6.37 -11.76 -16.58
N PRO A 2 -5.98 -13.05 -16.46
CA PRO A 2 -6.01 -13.75 -15.18
C PRO A 2 -5.02 -13.13 -14.19
N ALA A 3 -5.45 -12.97 -12.94
CA ALA A 3 -4.62 -12.44 -11.87
C ALA A 3 -3.47 -13.42 -11.54
N ARG A 4 -2.24 -12.93 -11.56
CA ARG A 4 -1.05 -13.69 -11.16
C ARG A 4 -1.02 -13.90 -9.65
N ASN A 5 -0.47 -15.05 -9.24
CA ASN A 5 -0.17 -15.28 -7.84
C ASN A 5 1.12 -14.53 -7.45
N ILE A 6 1.00 -13.65 -6.46
CA ILE A 6 2.06 -12.74 -6.01
C ILE A 6 2.99 -13.40 -4.97
N GLY A 7 2.63 -14.57 -4.43
CA GLY A 7 3.44 -15.31 -3.46
C GLY A 7 3.38 -14.75 -2.02
N ILE A 8 2.43 -13.86 -1.72
CA ILE A 8 2.19 -13.35 -0.36
C ILE A 8 1.02 -14.11 0.27
N PRO A 9 1.17 -14.67 1.49
CA PRO A 9 0.10 -15.41 2.17
C PRO A 9 -1.06 -14.48 2.57
N GLY A 10 -2.30 -14.95 2.38
CA GLY A 10 -3.51 -14.28 2.87
C GLY A 10 -4.00 -13.08 2.04
N VAL A 11 -3.39 -12.83 0.88
CA VAL A 11 -3.84 -11.81 -0.07
C VAL A 11 -4.78 -12.45 -1.09
N LYS A 12 -6.01 -11.94 -1.19
CA LYS A 12 -6.94 -12.32 -2.26
C LYS A 12 -6.70 -11.42 -3.49
N PRO A 13 -6.68 -11.99 -4.70
CA PRO A 13 -6.59 -11.19 -5.91
C PRO A 13 -7.83 -10.27 -6.06
N PRO A 14 -7.68 -9.08 -6.64
CA PRO A 14 -8.79 -8.17 -6.87
C PRO A 14 -9.73 -8.72 -7.96
N GLU A 15 -11.02 -8.46 -7.81
CA GLU A 15 -12.05 -8.87 -8.78
C GLU A 15 -11.99 -8.08 -10.09
N LYS A 16 -11.46 -6.85 -10.05
CA LYS A 16 -11.38 -5.97 -11.20
C LYS A 16 -10.10 -6.24 -11.99
N GLU A 17 -10.24 -6.37 -13.30
CA GLU A 17 -9.10 -6.46 -14.20
C GLU A 17 -8.48 -5.08 -14.45
N CYS A 18 -7.18 -5.04 -14.76
CA CYS A 18 -6.52 -3.82 -15.21
C CYS A 18 -5.41 -4.08 -16.24
N ASN A 19 -5.13 -3.06 -17.05
CA ASN A 19 -4.07 -3.09 -18.08
C ASN A 19 -2.80 -2.30 -17.66
N ASP A 20 -2.61 -2.04 -16.37
CA ASP A 20 -1.44 -1.28 -15.90
C ASP A 20 -0.20 -2.18 -15.82
N PRO A 21 0.93 -1.80 -16.45
CA PRO A 21 2.17 -2.61 -16.42
C PRO A 21 2.78 -2.69 -15.01
N ASN A 22 2.54 -1.66 -14.20
CA ASN A 22 2.98 -1.57 -12.81
C ASN A 22 2.00 -2.25 -11.82
N CYS A 23 1.00 -2.99 -12.32
CA CYS A 23 0.15 -3.79 -11.45
C CYS A 23 0.85 -5.11 -11.06
N PRO A 24 0.85 -5.50 -9.77
CA PRO A 24 1.38 -6.80 -9.34
C PRO A 24 0.61 -8.01 -9.85
N PHE A 25 -0.71 -7.86 -10.02
CA PHE A 25 -1.60 -8.97 -10.40
C PHE A 25 -1.68 -9.16 -11.92
N HIS A 26 -1.88 -8.07 -12.66
CA HIS A 26 -2.12 -8.13 -14.11
C HIS A 26 -0.92 -7.66 -14.93
N GLY A 27 0.05 -6.99 -14.31
CA GLY A 27 1.25 -6.47 -14.96
C GLY A 27 2.48 -7.34 -14.76
N THR A 28 3.65 -6.74 -14.95
CA THR A 28 4.97 -7.39 -14.82
C THR A 28 5.66 -7.04 -13.51
N LEU A 29 5.04 -6.22 -12.65
CA LEU A 29 5.65 -5.75 -11.42
C LEU A 29 5.75 -6.89 -10.40
N SER A 30 6.96 -7.27 -10.03
CA SER A 30 7.22 -8.17 -8.91
C SER A 30 7.22 -7.41 -7.59
N VAL A 31 6.62 -8.02 -6.57
CA VAL A 31 6.73 -7.57 -5.18
C VAL A 31 7.77 -8.43 -4.47
N ARG A 32 8.43 -7.84 -3.47
CA ARG A 32 9.46 -8.51 -2.67
C ARG A 32 9.57 -7.82 -1.31
N GLY A 33 10.38 -8.40 -0.42
CA GLY A 33 10.77 -7.71 0.82
C GLY A 33 9.62 -7.52 1.79
N ILE A 34 9.45 -6.29 2.28
CA ILE A 34 8.60 -6.00 3.44
C ILE A 34 7.16 -5.71 3.00
N VAL A 35 6.21 -6.32 3.73
CA VAL A 35 4.78 -5.99 3.65
C VAL A 35 4.41 -5.13 4.86
N LEU A 36 3.76 -3.99 4.61
CA LEU A 36 3.34 -3.05 5.65
C LEU A 36 1.84 -2.80 5.56
N GLU A 37 1.26 -2.43 6.69
CA GLU A 37 -0.13 -2.00 6.79
C GLU A 37 -0.18 -0.52 7.18
N GLY A 38 -1.15 0.21 6.65
CA GLY A 38 -1.33 1.62 6.98
C GLY A 38 -2.63 2.19 6.42
N VAL A 39 -2.90 3.45 6.76
CA VAL A 39 -4.13 4.15 6.37
C VAL A 39 -3.83 5.10 5.22
N VAL A 40 -4.68 5.14 4.20
CA VAL A 40 -4.54 6.09 3.10
C VAL A 40 -4.95 7.49 3.56
N VAL A 41 -4.01 8.44 3.50
CA VAL A 41 -4.24 9.84 3.91
C VAL A 41 -4.55 10.75 2.73
N SER A 42 -4.00 10.44 1.56
CA SER A 42 -4.22 11.23 0.34
C SER A 42 -4.21 10.33 -0.89
N ASP A 43 -5.21 10.56 -1.75
CA ASP A 43 -5.45 9.91 -3.03
C ASP A 43 -5.49 10.93 -4.19
N LYS A 44 -4.90 12.11 -4.00
CA LYS A 44 -4.90 13.21 -4.99
C LYS A 44 -4.01 12.97 -6.22
N MET A 45 -3.08 12.04 -6.16
CA MET A 45 -2.12 11.79 -7.25
C MET A 45 -2.62 10.69 -8.17
N ASP A 46 -2.32 10.82 -9.47
CA ASP A 46 -2.64 9.77 -10.43
C ASP A 46 -1.93 8.46 -10.10
N LYS A 47 -2.73 7.40 -9.94
CA LYS A 47 -2.28 6.03 -9.69
C LYS A 47 -1.30 5.91 -8.50
N THR A 48 -1.33 6.86 -7.56
CA THR A 48 -0.42 6.89 -6.41
C THR A 48 -1.16 7.39 -5.19
N VAL A 49 -0.98 6.72 -4.06
CA VAL A 49 -1.58 7.09 -2.78
C VAL A 49 -0.51 7.29 -1.73
N ILE A 50 -0.78 8.17 -0.76
CA ILE A 50 0.07 8.36 0.41
C ILE A 50 -0.53 7.56 1.56
N VAL A 51 0.20 6.54 1.99
CA VAL A 51 -0.15 5.69 3.13
C VAL A 51 0.58 6.21 4.36
N GLU A 52 -0.13 6.44 5.45
CA GLU A 52 0.45 6.82 6.74
C GLU A 52 0.45 5.62 7.68
N ARG A 53 1.60 5.40 8.32
CA ARG A 53 1.76 4.44 9.39
C ARG A 53 2.09 5.18 10.68
N GLU A 54 1.26 4.98 11.70
CA GLU A 54 1.51 5.44 13.06
C GLU A 54 2.18 4.31 13.86
N TYR A 55 3.25 4.63 14.59
CA TYR A 55 3.90 3.71 15.52
C TYR A 55 4.41 4.45 16.75
N LEU A 56 4.49 3.72 17.86
CA LEU A 56 5.04 4.24 19.11
C LEU A 56 6.54 3.97 19.18
N ARG A 57 7.34 5.02 19.31
CA ARG A 57 8.78 4.92 19.55
C ARG A 57 9.05 5.06 21.05
N PHE A 58 9.74 4.08 21.62
CA PHE A 58 10.17 4.15 23.01
C PHE A 58 11.41 5.04 23.18
N ILE A 59 11.35 6.03 24.07
CA ILE A 59 12.48 6.89 24.40
C ILE A 59 13.18 6.34 25.64
N ARG A 60 14.35 5.71 25.44
CA ARG A 60 15.11 5.02 26.50
C ARG A 60 15.41 5.89 27.73
N LYS A 61 15.79 7.16 27.53
CA LYS A 61 16.10 8.11 28.62
C LYS A 61 14.91 8.37 29.54
N TYR A 62 13.72 8.56 28.97
CA TYR A 62 12.52 8.96 29.72
C TYR A 62 11.58 7.80 30.02
N LYS A 63 11.86 6.59 29.52
CA LYS A 63 11.00 5.40 29.62
C LYS A 63 9.54 5.68 29.21
N ARG A 64 9.34 6.58 28.24
CA ARG A 64 8.02 6.98 27.70
C ARG A 64 7.95 6.69 26.21
N TYR A 65 6.74 6.58 25.69
CA TYR A 65 6.47 6.38 24.26
C TYR A 65 6.08 7.69 23.59
N GLU A 66 6.66 7.95 22.42
CA GLU A 66 6.30 9.05 21.52
C GLU A 66 5.54 8.48 20.31
N ARG A 67 4.45 9.14 19.90
CA ARG A 67 3.74 8.82 18.66
C ARG A 67 4.50 9.39 17.47
N ARG A 68 4.91 8.53 16.54
CA ARG A 68 5.52 8.93 15.27
C ARG A 68 4.68 8.45 14.09
N ARG A 69 4.74 9.24 13.02
CA ARG A 69 4.02 8.99 11.77
C ARG A 69 5.02 8.98 10.62
N SER A 70 4.92 7.99 9.76
CA SER A 70 5.69 7.90 8.52
C SER A 70 4.74 7.84 7.35
N LYS A 71 4.99 8.70 6.35
CA LYS A 71 4.22 8.73 5.10
C LYS A 71 5.00 7.97 4.03
N ILE A 72 4.34 6.97 3.45
CA ILE A 72 4.90 6.08 2.45
C ILE A 72 4.08 6.24 1.17
N PRO A 73 4.67 6.77 0.09
CA PRO A 73 4.00 6.84 -1.19
C PRO A 73 4.00 5.44 -1.82
N ALA A 74 2.81 5.00 -2.24
CA ALA A 74 2.59 3.68 -2.83
C ALA A 74 1.83 3.82 -4.15
N HIS A 75 2.20 3.03 -5.15
CA HIS A 75 1.47 2.93 -6.40
C HIS A 75 0.13 2.22 -6.16
N ASN A 76 -0.94 2.84 -6.64
CA ASN A 76 -2.31 2.35 -6.52
C ASN A 76 -2.77 1.85 -7.89
N PRO A 77 -2.79 0.53 -8.12
CA PRO A 77 -3.26 0.01 -9.38
C PRO A 77 -4.79 0.19 -9.50
N PRO A 78 -5.32 0.44 -10.71
CA PRO A 78 -6.74 0.75 -10.89
C PRO A 78 -7.67 -0.43 -10.54
N CYS A 79 -7.14 -1.66 -10.49
CA CYS A 79 -7.89 -2.83 -10.03
C CYS A 79 -8.29 -2.75 -8.54
N ILE A 80 -7.45 -2.14 -7.70
CA ILE A 80 -7.71 -2.02 -6.25
C ILE A 80 -8.41 -0.68 -5.95
N ASN A 81 -7.94 0.39 -6.60
CA ASN A 81 -8.48 1.74 -6.47
C ASN A 81 -8.75 2.14 -5.01
N ALA A 82 -7.69 2.09 -4.18
CA ALA A 82 -7.76 2.49 -2.78
C ALA A 82 -8.06 3.99 -2.65
N LYS A 83 -8.90 4.35 -1.68
CA LYS A 83 -9.37 5.72 -1.45
C LYS A 83 -8.89 6.24 -0.10
N LYS A 84 -8.97 7.55 0.09
CA LYS A 84 -8.68 8.17 1.39
C LYS A 84 -9.53 7.55 2.51
N GLY A 85 -8.87 7.19 3.61
CA GLY A 85 -9.47 6.58 4.80
C GLY A 85 -9.46 5.04 4.79
N ASP A 86 -9.05 4.40 3.69
CA ASP A 86 -8.96 2.95 3.62
C ASP A 86 -7.74 2.43 4.40
N LEU A 87 -7.92 1.29 5.09
CA LEU A 87 -6.82 0.52 5.66
C LEU A 87 -6.28 -0.44 4.60
N VAL A 88 -5.03 -0.27 4.21
CA VAL A 88 -4.41 -0.96 3.08
C VAL A 88 -3.17 -1.74 3.49
N LYS A 89 -2.92 -2.86 2.79
CA LYS A 89 -1.65 -3.56 2.75
C LYS A 89 -0.85 -3.10 1.55
N ILE A 90 0.39 -2.72 1.80
CA ILE A 90 1.38 -2.36 0.79
C ILE A 90 2.55 -3.34 0.83
N ALA A 91 3.15 -3.64 -0.32
CA ALA A 91 4.43 -4.33 -0.38
C ALA A 91 5.48 -3.50 -1.09
N GLU A 92 6.71 -3.77 -0.74
CA GLU A 92 7.89 -3.25 -1.40
C GLU A 92 8.08 -3.85 -2.79
N THR A 93 8.54 -3.04 -3.72
CA THR A 93 8.78 -3.42 -5.12
C THR A 93 10.12 -2.88 -5.59
N ARG A 94 10.47 -3.13 -6.86
CA ARG A 94 11.47 -2.26 -7.50
C ARG A 94 10.99 -0.79 -7.46
N PRO A 95 11.88 0.20 -7.42
CA PRO A 95 11.48 1.60 -7.54
C PRO A 95 10.67 1.83 -8.82
N ILE A 96 9.47 2.39 -8.69
CA ILE A 96 8.59 2.75 -9.80
C ILE A 96 8.85 4.20 -10.21
N SER A 97 9.13 5.07 -9.23
CA SER A 97 9.46 6.48 -9.43
C SER A 97 10.49 6.94 -8.39
N LYS A 98 10.82 8.24 -8.39
CA LYS A 98 11.77 8.84 -7.43
C LYS A 98 11.42 8.56 -5.97
N THR A 99 10.13 8.54 -5.64
CA THR A 99 9.66 8.36 -4.26
C THR A 99 8.87 7.07 -4.06
N VAL A 100 8.28 6.51 -5.12
CA VAL A 100 7.40 5.34 -5.04
C VAL A 100 8.20 4.06 -5.21
N SER A 101 8.35 3.33 -4.11
CA SER A 101 8.96 1.98 -4.07
C SER A 101 8.03 0.93 -3.45
N PHE A 102 6.76 1.28 -3.27
CA PHE A 102 5.74 0.43 -2.70
C PHE A 102 4.52 0.36 -3.63
N VAL A 103 3.78 -0.72 -3.53
CA VAL A 103 2.54 -0.95 -4.27
C VAL A 103 1.43 -1.36 -3.31
N VAL A 104 0.20 -0.93 -3.57
CA VAL A 104 -0.98 -1.40 -2.83
C VAL A 104 -1.35 -2.79 -3.36
N ILE A 105 -1.54 -3.74 -2.45
CA ILE A 105 -1.91 -5.12 -2.80
C ILE A 105 -3.33 -5.46 -2.37
N GLN A 106 -3.75 -4.97 -1.20
CA GLN A 106 -5.06 -5.32 -0.65
C GLN A 106 -5.63 -4.17 0.17
N VAL A 107 -6.94 -3.94 0.05
CA VAL A 107 -7.70 -3.11 0.99
C VAL A 107 -8.28 -4.03 2.05
N ILE A 108 -7.84 -3.88 3.30
CA ILE A 108 -8.31 -4.70 4.43
C ILE A 108 -9.69 -4.22 4.86
N LYS A 109 -9.84 -2.90 5.02
CA LYS A 109 -11.07 -2.26 5.47
C LYS A 109 -11.26 -0.97 4.69
N ARG A 110 -12.43 -0.83 4.06
CA ARG A 110 -12.82 0.44 3.45
C ARG A 110 -13.21 1.43 4.54
N GLY A 111 -12.73 2.66 4.43
CA GLY A 111 -13.11 3.75 5.32
C GLY A 111 -14.60 4.04 5.16
N VAL A 112 -15.31 4.19 6.29
CA VAL A 112 -16.70 4.64 6.29
C VAL A 112 -16.69 6.10 5.82
N ARG A 113 -17.22 6.35 4.63
CA ARG A 113 -17.54 7.70 4.20
C ARG A 113 -18.76 8.15 5.00
N GLY A 114 -18.54 9.07 5.95
CA GLY A 114 -19.59 9.96 6.43
C GLY A 114 -19.85 11.05 5.39
#